data_AF-A0ABD5BW11-F1
#
_entry.id   AF-A0ABD5BW11-F1
#
_cell.length_a   1.000
_cell.length_b   1.000
_cell.length_c   1.000
_cell.angle_alpha   90.00
_cell.angle_beta   90.00
_cell.angle_gamma   90.00
#
_symmetry.space_group_name_H-M   'P 1'
#
loop_
_entity.id
_entity.type
_entity.pdbx_description
1 polymer ?
#
loop_
_entity_poly.entity_id
_entity_poly.type
_entity_poly.pdbx_seq_one_letter_code
_entity_poly.pdbx_strand_id
1 'polypeptide(L)'
;MLKKILLLALLPAIAFAEELPAPVKAIEKQGITIIKTFDAPGGMKGYLGKYQDMGVTIYLTPDGKHAISGYMYNEKGENLSNTLIEKEIYAPAGREIWQRMEQSHWLLDGKKDAPVIVYVFADPFCPYCKQFWQQARPWVDSGKVQLRTLLVGVIKPESPATAAAILASKDPAKTWQQYEASGGKLKLNVPANVSTEQMKVLSDNEKLMDDLGANVTPAIYYMSKENTLQQAVGLPDQKTLNIIMGNK
;
A
#
# COMPACT_ATOMS: atom_id res chain seq x y z
N MET A 1 -22.76 67.63 20.02
CA MET A 1 -23.13 66.22 19.74
C MET A 1 -21.84 65.43 19.53
N LEU A 2 -21.37 64.70 20.55
CA LEU A 2 -20.08 64.00 20.55
C LEU A 2 -20.26 62.59 19.94
N LYS A 3 -19.63 62.33 18.79
CA LYS A 3 -19.64 61.03 18.10
C LYS A 3 -18.64 60.09 18.78
N LYS A 4 -19.11 59.07 19.51
CA LYS A 4 -18.25 58.00 20.05
C LYS A 4 -17.95 57.00 18.93
N ILE A 5 -16.68 56.90 18.55
CA ILE A 5 -16.17 55.85 17.67
C ILE A 5 -15.77 54.67 18.57
N LEU A 6 -16.44 53.54 18.40
CA LEU A 6 -16.14 52.29 19.09
C LEU A 6 -15.08 51.55 18.25
N LEU A 7 -13.82 51.50 18.71
CA LEU A 7 -12.80 50.65 18.11
C LEU A 7 -13.03 49.20 18.57
N LEU A 8 -13.40 48.33 17.64
CA LEU A 8 -13.44 46.88 17.84
C LEU A 8 -12.04 46.31 17.61
N ALA A 9 -11.32 45.98 18.69
CA ALA A 9 -10.02 45.33 18.60
C ALA A 9 -10.21 43.84 18.30
N LEU A 10 -9.83 43.40 17.10
CA LEU A 10 -9.64 41.97 16.80
C LEU A 10 -8.36 41.48 17.48
N LEU A 11 -8.51 40.66 18.51
CA LEU A 11 -7.41 39.88 19.09
C LEU A 11 -7.07 38.71 18.14
N PRO A 12 -5.81 38.53 17.72
CA PRO A 12 -5.41 37.36 16.96
C PRO A 12 -5.41 36.13 17.89
N ALA A 13 -6.09 35.06 17.47
CA ALA A 13 -6.02 33.77 18.14
C ALA A 13 -4.61 33.18 17.90
N ILE A 14 -3.74 33.30 18.91
CA ILE A 14 -2.45 32.60 18.93
C ILE A 14 -2.75 31.14 19.29
N ALA A 15 -2.60 30.24 18.32
CA ALA A 15 -2.60 28.81 18.57
C ALA A 15 -1.30 28.43 19.30
N PHE A 16 -1.35 28.29 20.62
CA PHE A 16 -0.26 27.71 21.38
C PHE A 16 -0.22 26.21 21.11
N ALA A 17 0.89 25.71 20.58
CA ALA A 17 1.15 24.27 20.56
C ALA A 17 1.19 23.77 22.01
N GLU A 18 0.30 22.83 22.36
CA GLU A 18 0.24 22.26 23.71
C GLU A 18 1.60 21.62 24.03
N GLU A 19 2.30 22.16 25.03
CA GLU A 19 3.66 21.72 25.35
C GLU A 19 3.65 20.29 25.92
N LEU A 20 4.49 19.41 25.37
CA LEU A 20 4.52 18.01 25.79
C LEU A 20 4.87 17.84 27.28
N PRO A 21 4.17 16.97 28.04
CA PRO A 21 4.53 16.65 29.41
C PRO A 21 5.98 16.15 29.53
N ALA A 22 6.65 16.47 30.64
CA ALA A 22 8.06 16.12 30.86
C ALA A 22 8.38 14.62 30.62
N PRO A 23 7.55 13.65 31.05
CA PRO A 23 7.79 12.23 30.77
C PRO A 23 7.73 11.88 29.28
N VAL A 24 6.83 12.52 28.53
CA VAL A 24 6.69 12.30 27.09
C VAL A 24 7.88 12.90 26.34
N LYS A 25 8.32 14.11 26.73
CA LYS A 25 9.56 14.72 26.21
C LYS A 25 10.80 13.86 26.46
N ALA A 26 10.86 13.17 27.60
CA ALA A 26 11.98 12.26 27.89
C ALA A 26 12.01 11.05 26.94
N ILE A 27 10.83 10.52 26.59
CA ILE A 27 10.69 9.44 25.60
C ILE A 27 10.98 9.93 24.18
N GLU A 28 10.54 11.14 23.82
CA GLU A 28 10.82 11.77 22.52
C GLU A 28 12.34 11.83 22.23
N LYS A 29 13.14 12.16 23.25
CA LYS A 29 14.62 12.18 23.17
C LYS A 29 15.26 10.82 22.85
N GLN A 30 14.52 9.72 22.96
CA GLN A 30 14.99 8.40 22.54
C GLN A 30 14.83 8.18 21.03
N GLY A 31 14.47 9.21 20.26
CA GLY A 31 14.33 9.17 18.80
C GLY A 31 12.90 8.91 18.32
N ILE A 32 11.90 9.15 19.17
CA ILE A 32 10.48 9.06 18.80
C ILE A 32 10.00 10.44 18.35
N THR A 33 9.40 10.52 17.16
CA THR A 33 8.71 11.71 16.69
C THR A 33 7.22 11.60 16.97
N ILE A 34 6.65 12.53 17.75
CA ILE A 34 5.22 12.55 18.06
C ILE A 34 4.43 13.04 16.84
N ILE A 35 3.37 12.31 16.47
CA ILE A 35 2.47 12.64 15.37
C ILE A 35 1.23 13.36 15.90
N LYS A 36 0.55 12.77 16.89
CA LYS A 36 -0.69 13.31 17.47
C LYS A 36 -1.02 12.69 18.82
N THR A 37 -1.95 13.31 19.54
CA THR A 37 -2.55 12.75 20.76
C THR A 37 -3.78 11.89 20.42
N PHE A 38 -4.18 11.03 21.35
CA PHE A 38 -5.44 10.28 21.30
C PHE A 38 -5.93 9.95 22.72
N ASP A 39 -7.24 9.73 22.87
CA ASP A 39 -7.83 9.32 24.14
C ASP A 39 -7.52 7.86 24.43
N ALA A 40 -7.01 7.57 25.63
CA ALA A 40 -6.71 6.22 26.07
C ALA A 40 -7.58 5.80 27.27
N PRO A 41 -7.85 4.49 27.46
CA PRO A 41 -8.62 3.99 28.61
C PRO A 41 -7.98 4.35 29.96
N GLY A 42 -8.78 4.27 31.03
CA GLY A 42 -8.28 4.40 32.40
C GLY A 42 -7.81 5.81 32.78
N GLY A 43 -8.29 6.85 32.09
CA GLY A 43 -7.89 8.24 32.35
C GLY A 43 -6.47 8.58 31.85
N MET A 44 -5.91 7.75 30.97
CA MET A 44 -4.61 8.00 30.35
C MET A 44 -4.74 8.90 29.13
N LYS A 45 -3.72 9.72 28.84
CA LYS A 45 -3.60 10.46 27.56
C LYS A 45 -2.61 9.72 26.67
N GLY A 46 -3.02 9.36 25.46
CA GLY A 46 -2.20 8.67 24.47
C GLY A 46 -1.46 9.62 23.55
N TYR A 47 -0.27 9.22 23.10
CA TYR A 47 0.53 9.89 22.08
C TYR A 47 0.96 8.85 21.05
N LEU A 48 0.59 9.08 19.79
CA LEU A 48 1.01 8.26 18.66
C LEU A 48 2.26 8.91 18.06
N GLY A 49 3.27 8.11 17.75
CA GLY A 49 4.51 8.59 17.15
C GLY A 49 5.14 7.58 16.20
N LYS A 50 6.33 7.91 15.73
CA LYS A 50 7.19 7.04 14.92
C LYS A 50 8.58 6.91 15.53
N TYR A 51 9.14 5.72 15.48
CA TYR A 51 10.55 5.42 15.74
C TYR A 51 11.11 4.69 14.53
N GLN A 52 12.12 5.25 13.85
CA GLN A 52 12.69 4.67 12.61
C GLN A 52 11.60 4.27 11.60
N ASP A 53 10.66 5.19 11.35
CA ASP A 53 9.44 5.01 10.53
C ASP A 53 8.40 3.97 10.99
N MET A 54 8.67 3.22 12.06
CA MET A 54 7.69 2.32 12.67
C MET A 54 6.79 3.07 13.66
N GLY A 55 5.48 2.83 13.58
CA GLY A 55 4.52 3.40 14.51
C GLY A 55 4.74 2.93 15.96
N VAL A 56 4.61 3.84 16.91
CA VAL A 56 4.73 3.56 18.36
C VAL A 56 3.65 4.31 19.13
N THR A 57 3.29 3.79 20.30
CA THR A 57 2.35 4.43 21.24
C THR A 57 2.99 4.71 22.59
N ILE A 58 2.69 5.89 23.14
CA ILE A 58 3.08 6.32 24.47
C ILE A 58 1.81 6.65 25.25
N TYR A 59 1.74 6.22 26.50
CA TYR A 59 0.59 6.44 27.38
C TYR A 59 1.03 7.21 28.61
N LEU A 60 0.52 8.43 28.78
CA LEU A 60 0.71 9.23 29.99
C LEU A 60 -0.21 8.70 31.09
N THR A 61 0.36 8.43 32.27
CA THR A 61 -0.37 7.94 33.43
C THR A 61 -1.33 9.00 33.99
N PRO A 62 -2.38 8.61 34.73
CA PRO A 62 -3.38 9.55 35.25
C PRO A 62 -2.84 10.65 36.17
N ASP A 63 -1.67 10.43 36.79
CA ASP A 63 -0.99 11.43 37.62
C ASP A 63 -0.26 12.52 36.82
N GLY A 64 -0.14 12.37 35.49
CA GLY A 64 0.59 13.27 34.60
C GLY A 64 2.11 13.27 34.79
N LYS A 65 2.65 12.41 35.67
CA LYS A 65 4.07 12.41 36.08
C LYS A 65 4.88 11.25 35.49
N HIS A 66 4.21 10.26 34.90
CA HIS A 66 4.87 9.14 34.24
C HIS A 66 4.30 8.90 32.85
N ALA A 67 5.09 8.26 31.99
CA ALA A 67 4.64 7.81 30.68
C ALA A 67 5.22 6.43 30.37
N ILE A 68 4.43 5.62 29.67
CA ILE A 68 4.78 4.26 29.28
C ILE A 68 4.87 4.22 27.76
N SER A 69 6.05 3.95 27.22
CA SER A 69 6.23 3.61 25.80
C SER A 69 6.05 2.10 25.63
N GLY A 70 5.02 1.68 24.91
CA GLY A 70 4.71 0.25 24.78
C GLY A 70 3.37 -0.03 24.12
N TYR A 71 2.96 -1.31 24.19
CA TYR A 71 1.74 -1.82 23.58
C TYR A 71 0.67 -2.10 24.65
N MET A 72 -0.55 -1.62 24.43
CA MET A 72 -1.71 -1.82 25.30
C MET A 72 -2.60 -2.93 24.75
N TYR A 73 -3.03 -3.83 25.64
CA TYR A 73 -3.94 -4.91 25.33
C TYR A 73 -5.25 -4.76 26.09
N ASN A 74 -6.35 -5.24 25.50
CA ASN A 74 -7.63 -5.38 26.20
C ASN A 74 -7.83 -6.79 26.77
N GLU A 75 -8.91 -6.99 27.53
CA GLU A 75 -9.27 -8.28 28.15
C GLU A 75 -9.49 -9.43 27.14
N LYS A 76 -9.72 -9.10 25.86
CA LYS A 76 -9.88 -10.08 24.77
C LYS A 76 -8.54 -10.52 24.17
N GLY A 77 -7.43 -9.98 24.65
CA GLY A 77 -6.09 -10.22 24.10
C GLY A 77 -5.79 -9.47 22.81
N GLU A 78 -6.61 -8.46 22.44
CA GLU A 78 -6.35 -7.61 21.28
C GLU A 78 -5.29 -6.56 21.61
N ASN A 79 -4.30 -6.40 20.73
CA ASN A 79 -3.29 -5.34 20.81
C ASN A 79 -3.87 -4.02 20.26
N LEU A 80 -4.43 -3.19 21.14
CA LEU A 80 -5.05 -1.91 20.79
C LEU A 80 -4.06 -0.93 20.15
N SER A 81 -2.80 -0.98 20.58
CA SER A 81 -1.74 -0.13 20.02
C SER A 81 -1.49 -0.46 18.55
N ASN A 82 -1.39 -1.74 18.20
CA ASN A 82 -1.24 -2.15 16.81
C ASN A 82 -2.47 -1.77 15.99
N THR A 83 -3.68 -2.02 16.49
CA THR A 83 -4.92 -1.60 15.79
C THR A 83 -4.92 -0.10 15.51
N LEU A 84 -4.47 0.73 16.47
CA LEU A 84 -4.36 2.18 16.28
C LEU A 84 -3.26 2.56 15.28
N ILE A 85 -2.06 1.99 15.41
CA ILE A 85 -0.93 2.25 14.52
C ILE A 85 -1.30 1.87 13.07
N GLU A 86 -1.88 0.69 12.88
CA GLU A 86 -2.36 0.23 11.58
C GLU A 86 -3.39 1.18 11.00
N LYS A 87 -4.41 1.56 11.77
CA LYS A 87 -5.49 2.44 11.31
C LYS A 87 -5.01 3.85 10.97
N GLU A 88 -4.11 4.42 11.76
CA GLU A 88 -3.77 5.85 11.71
C GLU A 88 -2.49 6.14 10.92
N ILE A 89 -1.57 5.17 10.81
CA ILE A 89 -0.30 5.33 10.11
C ILE A 89 -0.29 4.53 8.81
N TYR A 90 -0.55 3.22 8.87
CA TYR A 90 -0.33 2.35 7.72
C TYR A 90 -1.52 2.29 6.74
N ALA A 91 -2.75 2.28 7.24
CA ALA A 91 -3.96 2.19 6.42
C ALA A 91 -4.17 3.40 5.51
N PRO A 92 -3.94 4.68 5.92
CA PRO A 92 -4.08 5.82 5.02
C PRO A 92 -3.12 5.75 3.83
N ALA A 93 -1.83 5.49 4.08
CA ALA A 93 -0.83 5.33 3.03
C ALA A 93 -1.13 4.12 2.13
N GLY A 94 -1.49 2.98 2.75
CA GLY A 94 -1.89 1.78 2.03
C GLY A 94 -3.11 1.98 1.13
N ARG A 95 -4.13 2.71 1.60
CA ARG A 95 -5.33 3.06 0.80
C ARG A 95 -5.00 3.99 -0.36
N GLU A 96 -4.15 4.98 -0.15
CA GLU A 96 -3.71 5.89 -1.23
C GLU A 96 -3.01 5.11 -2.34
N ILE A 97 -2.04 4.28 -1.98
CA ILE A 97 -1.32 3.41 -2.92
C ILE A 97 -2.28 2.45 -3.65
N TRP A 98 -3.19 1.83 -2.90
CA TRP A 98 -4.20 0.94 -3.47
C TRP A 98 -5.07 1.64 -4.50
N GLN A 99 -5.48 2.88 -4.21
CA GLN A 99 -6.25 3.71 -5.13
C GLN A 99 -5.43 4.11 -6.36
N ARG A 100 -4.13 4.39 -6.21
CA ARG A 100 -3.23 4.64 -7.34
C ARG A 100 -3.14 3.43 -8.27
N MET A 101 -2.95 2.22 -7.72
CA MET A 101 -2.95 0.98 -8.51
C MET A 101 -4.31 0.74 -9.19
N GLU A 102 -5.43 1.09 -8.55
CA GLU A 102 -6.76 0.97 -9.12
C GLU A 102 -7.00 1.91 -10.31
N GLN A 103 -6.44 3.12 -10.26
CA GLN A 103 -6.52 4.12 -11.32
C GLN A 103 -5.51 3.90 -12.45
N SER A 104 -4.48 3.08 -12.23
CA SER A 104 -3.49 2.73 -13.24
C SER A 104 -4.10 1.87 -14.36
N HIS A 105 -3.37 1.74 -15.47
CA HIS A 105 -3.75 0.86 -16.56
C HIS A 105 -3.32 -0.58 -16.27
N TRP A 106 -4.22 -1.37 -15.68
CA TRP A 106 -4.03 -2.79 -15.38
C TRP A 106 -4.80 -3.71 -16.34
N LEU A 107 -4.29 -4.92 -16.49
CA LEU A 107 -4.91 -6.02 -17.24
C LEU A 107 -5.62 -6.97 -16.29
N LEU A 108 -6.89 -7.24 -16.53
CA LEU A 108 -7.69 -8.15 -15.72
C LEU A 108 -7.36 -9.62 -16.03
N ASP A 109 -7.24 -10.43 -14.98
CA ASP A 109 -7.24 -11.88 -15.06
C ASP A 109 -8.19 -12.46 -13.99
N GLY A 110 -9.27 -13.09 -14.45
CA GLY A 110 -10.37 -13.59 -13.61
C GLY A 110 -11.68 -12.83 -13.82
N LYS A 111 -12.62 -13.01 -12.89
CA LYS A 111 -13.92 -12.33 -12.95
C LYS A 111 -13.83 -10.92 -12.35
N LYS A 112 -14.50 -9.94 -12.99
CA LYS A 112 -14.53 -8.53 -12.54
C LYS A 112 -15.11 -8.36 -11.13
N ASP A 113 -16.01 -9.24 -10.74
CA ASP A 113 -16.71 -9.27 -9.45
C ASP A 113 -16.07 -10.21 -8.42
N ALA A 114 -14.91 -10.79 -8.71
CA ALA A 114 -14.20 -11.62 -7.74
C ALA A 114 -13.86 -10.80 -6.48
N PRO A 115 -14.17 -11.29 -5.26
CA PRO A 115 -14.11 -10.49 -4.04
C PRO A 115 -12.67 -10.17 -3.60
N VAL A 116 -11.69 -10.98 -3.96
CA VAL A 116 -10.29 -10.75 -3.63
C VAL A 116 -9.59 -10.14 -4.83
N ILE A 117 -9.07 -8.93 -4.67
CA ILE A 117 -8.27 -8.22 -5.67
C ILE A 117 -6.79 -8.36 -5.30
N VAL A 118 -5.96 -8.68 -6.28
CA VAL A 118 -4.50 -8.71 -6.13
C VAL A 118 -3.87 -7.93 -7.28
N TYR A 119 -3.06 -6.92 -6.98
CA TYR A 119 -2.27 -6.23 -7.99
C TYR A 119 -0.92 -6.91 -8.16
N VAL A 120 -0.44 -6.97 -9.40
CA VAL A 120 0.83 -7.62 -9.73
C VAL A 120 1.59 -6.75 -10.72
N PHE A 121 2.76 -6.26 -10.34
CA PHE A 121 3.71 -5.74 -11.31
C PHE A 121 4.47 -6.91 -11.92
N ALA A 122 4.37 -7.04 -13.24
CA ALA A 122 4.92 -8.19 -13.96
C ALA A 122 5.66 -7.75 -15.23
N ASP A 123 6.78 -8.42 -15.48
CA ASP A 123 7.60 -8.23 -16.67
C ASP A 123 7.45 -9.44 -17.61
N PRO A 124 7.38 -9.25 -18.95
CA PRO A 124 7.23 -10.35 -19.89
C PRO A 124 8.33 -11.44 -19.78
N PHE A 125 9.55 -11.09 -19.39
CA PHE A 125 10.67 -12.03 -19.31
C PHE A 125 10.92 -12.57 -17.90
N CYS A 126 9.95 -12.43 -17.02
CA CYS A 126 9.98 -12.90 -15.63
C CYS A 126 9.50 -14.37 -15.51
N PRO A 127 10.35 -15.32 -15.07
CA PRO A 127 9.93 -16.71 -14.85
C PRO A 127 8.99 -16.88 -13.65
N TYR A 128 9.22 -16.13 -12.56
CA TYR A 128 8.38 -16.21 -11.36
C TYR A 128 7.00 -15.61 -11.56
N CYS A 129 6.83 -14.66 -12.48
CA CYS A 129 5.53 -14.10 -12.83
C CYS A 129 4.62 -15.19 -13.43
N LYS A 130 5.18 -16.02 -14.33
CA LYS A 130 4.49 -17.16 -14.94
C LYS A 130 4.16 -18.24 -13.91
N GLN A 131 5.10 -18.53 -13.02
CA GLN A 131 4.88 -19.52 -11.95
C GLN A 131 3.81 -19.04 -10.96
N PHE A 132 3.82 -17.77 -10.56
CA PHE A 132 2.78 -17.18 -9.73
C PHE A 132 1.41 -17.16 -10.44
N TRP A 133 1.38 -16.78 -11.72
CA TRP A 133 0.17 -16.85 -12.55
C TRP A 133 -0.43 -18.26 -12.55
N GLN A 134 0.42 -19.29 -12.67
CA GLN A 134 0.02 -20.70 -12.62
C GLN A 134 -0.47 -21.12 -11.22
N GLN A 135 0.21 -20.68 -10.16
CA GLN A 135 -0.20 -20.93 -8.76
C GLN A 135 -1.59 -20.34 -8.46
N ALA A 136 -1.94 -19.20 -9.05
CA ALA A 136 -3.20 -18.52 -8.81
C ALA A 136 -4.43 -19.18 -9.49
N ARG A 137 -4.22 -20.07 -10.47
CA ARG A 137 -5.30 -20.66 -11.29
C ARG A 137 -6.48 -21.20 -10.47
N PRO A 138 -6.29 -21.98 -9.38
CA PRO A 138 -7.42 -22.52 -8.63
C PRO A 138 -8.40 -21.46 -8.09
N TRP A 139 -7.91 -20.25 -7.76
CA TRP A 139 -8.73 -19.16 -7.24
C TRP A 139 -9.28 -18.25 -8.33
N VAL A 140 -8.47 -17.98 -9.35
CA VAL A 140 -8.86 -17.13 -10.48
C VAL A 140 -9.96 -17.82 -11.30
N ASP A 141 -9.75 -19.09 -11.65
CA ASP A 141 -10.67 -19.86 -12.49
C ASP A 141 -12.00 -20.17 -11.75
N SER A 142 -11.97 -20.23 -10.41
CA SER A 142 -13.17 -20.37 -9.58
C SER A 142 -13.88 -19.04 -9.29
N GLY A 143 -13.33 -17.91 -9.76
CA GLY A 143 -13.92 -16.57 -9.56
C GLY A 143 -13.78 -16.01 -8.15
N LYS A 144 -12.90 -16.59 -7.31
CA LYS A 144 -12.64 -16.10 -5.95
C LYS A 144 -11.66 -14.93 -5.93
N VAL A 145 -10.71 -14.93 -6.86
CA VAL A 145 -9.66 -13.91 -6.97
C VAL A 145 -9.69 -13.30 -8.37
N GLN A 146 -9.41 -12.00 -8.46
CA GLN A 146 -9.00 -11.32 -9.68
C GLN A 146 -7.57 -10.79 -9.52
N LEU A 147 -6.72 -11.12 -10.49
CA LEU A 147 -5.42 -10.46 -10.61
C LEU A 147 -5.58 -9.24 -11.52
N ARG A 148 -4.95 -8.13 -11.14
CA ARG A 148 -4.86 -6.89 -11.91
C ARG A 148 -3.40 -6.63 -12.21
N THR A 149 -2.96 -7.03 -13.40
CA THR A 149 -1.55 -6.94 -13.78
C THR A 149 -1.19 -5.54 -14.29
N LEU A 150 -0.21 -4.92 -13.66
CA LEU A 150 0.44 -3.68 -14.10
C LEU A 150 1.72 -4.08 -14.83
N LEU A 151 1.70 -4.03 -16.17
CA LEU A 151 2.88 -4.40 -16.97
C LEU A 151 4.00 -3.37 -16.82
N VAL A 152 5.22 -3.87 -16.70
CA VAL A 152 6.48 -3.10 -16.67
C VAL A 152 7.50 -3.73 -17.62
N GLY A 153 8.51 -2.97 -18.05
CA GLY A 153 9.55 -3.45 -18.97
C GLY A 153 10.96 -3.24 -18.42
N VAL A 154 11.33 -3.93 -17.34
CA VAL A 154 12.52 -3.60 -16.53
C VAL A 154 13.59 -4.70 -16.47
N ILE A 155 13.30 -5.95 -16.86
CA ILE A 155 14.23 -7.08 -16.66
C ILE A 155 15.21 -7.27 -17.83
N LYS A 156 14.70 -7.29 -19.05
CA LYS A 156 15.46 -7.50 -20.30
C LYS A 156 15.39 -6.28 -21.20
N PRO A 157 16.39 -6.07 -22.08
CA PRO A 157 16.35 -5.01 -23.10
C PRO A 157 15.07 -5.04 -23.95
N GLU A 158 14.52 -6.23 -24.23
CA GLU A 158 13.32 -6.43 -25.04
C GLU A 158 12.00 -6.28 -24.25
N SER A 159 12.06 -6.11 -22.93
CA SER A 159 10.87 -6.09 -22.06
C SER A 159 9.92 -4.93 -22.38
N PRO A 160 10.39 -3.68 -22.55
CA PRO A 160 9.51 -2.57 -22.92
C PRO A 160 8.75 -2.83 -24.22
N ALA A 161 9.45 -3.29 -25.27
CA ALA A 161 8.85 -3.56 -26.56
C ALA A 161 7.85 -4.73 -26.50
N THR A 162 8.14 -5.76 -25.72
CA THR A 162 7.26 -6.93 -25.55
C THR A 162 6.02 -6.57 -24.74
N ALA A 163 6.18 -5.84 -23.64
CA ALA A 163 5.06 -5.35 -22.83
C ALA A 163 4.16 -4.41 -23.65
N ALA A 164 4.76 -3.49 -24.41
CA ALA A 164 4.05 -2.64 -25.35
C ALA A 164 3.29 -3.44 -26.42
N ALA A 165 3.87 -4.50 -26.98
CA ALA A 165 3.19 -5.35 -27.96
C ALA A 165 1.96 -6.06 -27.38
N ILE A 166 2.01 -6.46 -26.12
CA ILE A 166 0.85 -7.00 -25.39
C ILE A 166 -0.22 -5.92 -25.23
N LEU A 167 0.16 -4.72 -24.77
CA LEU A 167 -0.74 -3.57 -24.61
C LEU A 167 -1.34 -3.10 -25.95
N ALA A 168 -0.63 -3.27 -27.07
CA ALA A 168 -1.08 -2.89 -28.41
C ALA A 168 -2.04 -3.90 -29.05
N SER A 169 -2.20 -5.09 -28.46
CA SER A 169 -3.05 -6.14 -29.04
C SER A 169 -4.53 -5.76 -28.99
N LYS A 170 -5.35 -6.45 -29.79
CA LYS A 170 -6.81 -6.20 -29.81
C LYS A 170 -7.49 -6.47 -28.47
N ASP A 171 -6.93 -7.37 -27.68
CA ASP A 171 -7.42 -7.75 -26.35
C ASP A 171 -6.22 -7.98 -25.43
N PRO A 172 -5.65 -6.91 -24.84
CA PRO A 172 -4.43 -6.98 -24.05
C PRO A 172 -4.50 -7.94 -22.87
N ALA A 173 -5.65 -8.01 -22.18
CA ALA A 173 -5.86 -8.92 -21.06
C ALA A 173 -5.79 -10.38 -21.51
N LYS A 174 -6.46 -10.72 -22.61
CA LYS A 174 -6.42 -12.08 -23.17
C LYS A 174 -5.04 -12.43 -23.72
N THR A 175 -4.38 -11.50 -24.38
CA THR A 175 -3.01 -11.70 -24.88
C THR A 175 -2.03 -11.92 -23.73
N TRP A 176 -2.16 -11.19 -22.63
CA TRP A 176 -1.36 -11.41 -21.42
C TRP A 176 -1.58 -12.79 -20.81
N GLN A 177 -2.83 -13.22 -20.65
CA GLN A 177 -3.14 -14.57 -20.16
C GLN A 177 -2.52 -15.66 -21.03
N GLN A 178 -2.63 -15.54 -22.36
CA GLN A 178 -2.01 -16.48 -23.30
C GLN A 178 -0.48 -16.46 -23.23
N TYR A 179 0.11 -15.27 -23.06
CA TYR A 179 1.54 -15.11 -22.94
C TYR A 179 2.08 -15.83 -21.69
N GLU A 180 1.49 -15.59 -20.53
CA GLU A 180 1.89 -16.24 -19.28
C GLU A 180 1.64 -17.75 -19.31
N ALA A 181 0.47 -18.21 -19.78
CA ALA A 181 0.12 -19.62 -19.91
C ALA A 181 1.07 -20.39 -20.83
N SER A 182 1.56 -19.74 -21.89
CA SER A 182 2.52 -20.34 -22.83
C SER A 182 3.96 -20.37 -22.30
N GLY A 183 4.21 -19.80 -21.13
CA GLY A 183 5.55 -19.60 -20.61
C GLY A 183 6.35 -18.56 -21.40
N GLY A 184 5.68 -17.55 -21.98
CA GLY A 184 6.29 -16.51 -22.82
C GLY A 184 6.56 -16.93 -24.26
N LYS A 185 6.00 -18.05 -24.72
CA LYS A 185 6.20 -18.59 -26.08
C LYS A 185 5.18 -18.09 -27.11
N LEU A 186 4.16 -17.34 -26.66
CA LEU A 186 3.18 -16.72 -27.54
C LEU A 186 3.92 -15.78 -28.53
N LYS A 187 3.70 -16.00 -29.82
CA LYS A 187 4.22 -15.10 -30.86
C LYS A 187 3.43 -13.80 -30.84
N LEU A 188 4.13 -12.69 -30.60
CA LEU A 188 3.56 -11.34 -30.63
C LEU A 188 3.96 -10.64 -31.91
N ASN A 189 3.06 -9.81 -32.44
CA ASN A 189 3.43 -8.85 -33.48
C ASN A 189 4.00 -7.60 -32.78
N VAL A 190 5.32 -7.56 -32.62
CA VAL A 190 5.98 -6.43 -31.95
C VAL A 190 5.95 -5.22 -32.90
N PRO A 191 5.31 -4.11 -32.50
CA PRO A 191 5.31 -2.90 -33.32
C PRO A 191 6.73 -2.41 -33.61
N ALA A 192 6.95 -1.79 -34.77
CA ALA A 192 8.24 -1.20 -35.11
C ALA A 192 8.68 -0.11 -34.11
N ASN A 193 7.71 0.52 -33.46
CA ASN A 193 7.89 1.51 -32.40
C ASN A 193 6.78 1.38 -31.34
N VAL A 194 7.15 1.58 -30.08
CA VAL A 194 6.18 1.70 -28.97
C VAL A 194 5.46 3.04 -29.12
N SER A 195 4.13 3.06 -29.02
CA SER A 195 3.36 4.31 -29.09
C SER A 195 3.61 5.17 -27.85
N THR A 196 3.39 6.48 -27.95
CA THR A 196 3.52 7.40 -26.80
C THR A 196 2.62 6.99 -25.64
N GLU A 197 1.41 6.50 -25.93
CA GLU A 197 0.44 6.02 -24.94
C GLU A 197 0.95 4.77 -24.23
N GLN A 198 1.54 3.81 -24.96
CA GLN A 198 2.10 2.60 -24.38
C GLN A 198 3.33 2.91 -23.51
N MET A 199 4.22 3.80 -23.97
CA MET A 199 5.36 4.26 -23.17
C MET A 199 4.88 4.94 -21.88
N LYS A 200 3.81 5.74 -21.96
CA LYS A 200 3.23 6.38 -20.76
C LYS A 200 2.69 5.34 -19.78
N VAL A 201 1.94 4.35 -20.24
CA VAL A 201 1.43 3.27 -19.36
C VAL A 201 2.57 2.54 -18.66
N LEU A 202 3.61 2.14 -19.41
CA LEU A 202 4.76 1.43 -18.83
C LEU A 202 5.50 2.32 -17.82
N SER A 203 5.78 3.58 -18.17
CA SER A 203 6.46 4.52 -17.28
C SER A 203 5.66 4.86 -16.03
N ASP A 204 4.34 5.03 -16.13
CA ASP A 204 3.48 5.29 -14.97
C ASP A 204 3.44 4.06 -14.03
N ASN A 205 3.40 2.84 -14.59
CA ASN A 205 3.46 1.60 -13.82
C ASN A 205 4.84 1.39 -13.17
N GLU A 206 5.93 1.63 -13.91
CA GLU A 206 7.30 1.54 -13.39
C GLU A 206 7.53 2.54 -12.27
N LYS A 207 7.09 3.79 -12.44
CA LYS A 207 7.14 4.79 -11.37
C LYS A 207 6.37 4.34 -10.13
N LEU A 208 5.19 3.75 -10.31
CA LEU A 208 4.41 3.26 -9.17
C LEU A 208 5.10 2.07 -8.49
N MET A 209 5.74 1.19 -9.25
CA MET A 209 6.55 0.08 -8.72
C MET A 209 7.74 0.59 -7.90
N ASP A 210 8.45 1.61 -8.40
CA ASP A 210 9.57 2.27 -7.73
C ASP A 210 9.14 3.00 -6.45
N ASP A 211 8.03 3.75 -6.51
CA ASP A 211 7.45 4.44 -5.34
C ASP A 211 7.10 3.46 -4.20
N LEU A 212 6.89 2.18 -4.53
CA LEU A 212 6.61 1.08 -3.59
C LEU A 212 7.85 0.29 -3.17
N GLY A 213 9.03 0.69 -3.64
CA GLY A 213 10.33 0.09 -3.27
C GLY A 213 10.56 -1.31 -3.80
N ALA A 214 9.73 -1.80 -4.74
CA ALA A 214 9.91 -3.11 -5.35
C ALA A 214 10.73 -3.00 -6.63
N ASN A 215 11.96 -3.51 -6.64
CA ASN A 215 12.83 -3.52 -7.82
C ASN A 215 12.87 -4.88 -8.55
N VAL A 216 11.97 -5.81 -8.20
CA VAL A 216 11.93 -7.18 -8.72
C VAL A 216 10.50 -7.57 -9.04
N THR A 217 10.29 -8.32 -10.13
CA THR A 217 8.98 -8.90 -10.48
C THR A 217 8.94 -10.42 -10.21
N PRO A 218 7.76 -10.99 -9.87
CA PRO A 218 6.51 -10.28 -9.62
C PRO A 218 6.57 -9.51 -8.29
N ALA A 219 6.08 -8.27 -8.30
CA ALA A 219 5.79 -7.51 -7.08
C ALA A 219 4.28 -7.53 -6.87
N ILE A 220 3.85 -8.22 -5.82
CA ILE A 220 2.45 -8.61 -5.57
C ILE A 220 1.93 -7.80 -4.40
N TYR A 221 0.78 -7.16 -4.57
CA TYR A 221 0.15 -6.33 -3.56
C TYR A 221 -1.28 -6.77 -3.29
N TYR A 222 -1.63 -6.86 -2.03
CA TYR A 222 -2.96 -7.29 -1.56
C TYR A 222 -3.32 -6.54 -0.28
N MET A 223 -4.62 -6.45 0.03
CA MET A 223 -5.09 -5.86 1.28
C MET A 223 -5.27 -6.94 2.35
N SER A 224 -4.76 -6.67 3.55
CA SER A 224 -5.08 -7.46 4.74
C SER A 224 -6.55 -7.26 5.16
N LYS A 225 -7.02 -8.04 6.14
CA LYS A 225 -8.37 -7.86 6.71
C LYS A 225 -8.47 -6.55 7.50
N GLU A 226 -7.35 -6.05 7.97
CA GLU A 226 -7.18 -4.82 8.72
C GLU A 226 -7.08 -3.59 7.79
N ASN A 227 -7.26 -3.76 6.48
CA ASN A 227 -7.13 -2.72 5.44
C ASN A 227 -5.73 -2.08 5.40
N THR A 228 -4.71 -2.87 5.71
CA THR A 228 -3.31 -2.50 5.52
C THR A 228 -2.77 -3.14 4.25
N LEU A 229 -2.06 -2.35 3.45
CA LEU A 229 -1.43 -2.85 2.23
C LEU A 229 -0.30 -3.82 2.58
N GLN A 230 -0.33 -5.00 1.98
CA GLN A 230 0.67 -6.05 2.11
C GLN A 230 1.42 -6.24 0.80
N GLN A 231 2.63 -6.77 0.88
CA GLN A 231 3.51 -7.03 -0.26
C GLN A 231 4.07 -8.45 -0.21
N ALA A 232 4.22 -9.06 -1.38
CA ALA A 232 5.08 -10.22 -1.60
C ALA A 232 5.90 -10.01 -2.88
N VAL A 233 7.19 -10.38 -2.86
CA VAL A 233 8.10 -10.21 -4.00
C VAL A 233 8.70 -11.56 -4.36
N GLY A 234 8.78 -11.86 -5.67
CA GLY A 234 9.25 -13.14 -6.16
C GLY A 234 8.16 -14.22 -6.11
N LEU A 235 8.54 -15.49 -6.10
CA LEU A 235 7.60 -16.59 -6.05
C LEU A 235 7.12 -16.84 -4.60
N PRO A 236 5.83 -16.66 -4.28
CA PRO A 236 5.33 -16.94 -2.94
C PRO A 236 5.44 -18.42 -2.59
N ASP A 237 5.77 -18.71 -1.33
CA ASP A 237 5.59 -20.05 -0.76
C ASP A 237 4.10 -20.36 -0.56
N GLN A 238 3.79 -21.61 -0.20
CA GLN A 238 2.38 -22.04 -0.09
C GLN A 238 1.58 -21.25 0.96
N LYS A 239 2.23 -20.87 2.08
CA LYS A 239 1.57 -20.11 3.15
C LYS A 239 1.24 -18.70 2.67
N THR A 240 2.21 -18.02 2.09
CA THR A 240 2.08 -16.66 1.56
C THR A 240 1.08 -16.64 0.41
N LEU A 241 1.12 -17.62 -0.49
CA LEU A 241 0.16 -17.78 -1.57
C LEU A 241 -1.28 -17.88 -1.04
N ASN A 242 -1.53 -18.73 -0.04
CA ASN A 242 -2.86 -18.86 0.55
C ASN A 242 -3.35 -17.53 1.14
N ILE A 243 -2.48 -16.79 1.84
CA ILE A 243 -2.80 -15.47 2.40
C ILE A 243 -3.14 -14.46 1.30
N ILE A 244 -2.31 -14.36 0.25
CA ILE A 244 -2.55 -13.48 -0.92
C ILE A 244 -3.91 -13.80 -1.54
N MET A 245 -4.25 -15.08 -1.67
CA MET A 245 -5.49 -15.55 -2.28
C MET A 245 -6.71 -15.46 -1.34
N GLY A 246 -6.55 -14.88 -0.14
CA GLY A 246 -7.63 -14.69 0.83
C GLY A 246 -8.05 -15.93 1.61
N ASN A 247 -7.27 -17.02 1.53
CA ASN A 247 -7.47 -18.22 2.33
C ASN A 247 -6.82 -18.09 3.72
N LYS A 248 -7.35 -18.83 4.70
CA LYS A 248 -6.77 -18.98 6.04
C LYS A 248 -5.65 -20.00 6.06
#